data_AF-X1JSQ7-F1
#
_entry.id   AF-X1JSQ7-F1
#
_cell.length_a   1.000
_cell.length_b   1.000
_cell.length_c   1.000
_cell.angle_alpha   90.00
_cell.angle_beta   90.00
_cell.angle_gamma   90.00
#
_symmetry.space_group_name_H-M   'P 1'
#
loop_
_entity.id
_entity.type
_entity.pdbx_description
1 polymer ?
#
loop_
_entity_poly.entity_id
_entity_poly.type
_entity_poly.pdbx_seq_one_letter_code
_entity_poly.pdbx_strand_id
1 'polypeptide(L)' 'EGARYIGEFSIGVNPYITRPMKDVLFDEKIMGSFHFTPGKCYKETSNGNDSAIHWDLVCIQTPEYGGGEI' A
#
# COMPACT_ATOMS: atom_id res chain seq x y z
N GLU A 1 -12.15 10.37 12.79
CA GLU A 1 -11.01 11.29 12.65
C GLU A 1 -9.79 10.62 12.01
N GLY A 2 -9.36 9.44 12.49
CA GLY A 2 -8.16 8.73 12.00
C GLY A 2 -8.12 8.35 10.51
N ALA A 3 -9.27 8.25 9.84
CA ALA A 3 -9.35 7.84 8.43
C ALA A 3 -8.60 8.75 7.42
N ARG A 4 -8.25 9.99 7.82
CA ARG A 4 -7.49 10.94 6.99
C ARG A 4 -5.98 10.91 7.23
N TYR A 5 -5.52 10.08 8.16
CA TYR A 5 -4.10 9.92 8.50
C TYR A 5 -3.63 8.53 8.07
N ILE A 6 -2.32 8.37 7.91
CA ILE A 6 -1.73 7.11 7.43
C ILE A 6 -1.58 6.13 8.60
N GLY A 7 -2.07 4.91 8.42
CA GLY A 7 -1.87 3.78 9.33
C GLY A 7 -0.72 2.87 8.91
N GLU A 8 -0.42 2.81 7.61
CA GLU A 8 0.62 1.95 7.05
C GLU A 8 1.22 2.55 5.76
N PHE A 9 2.50 2.23 5.56
CA PHE A 9 3.25 2.45 4.34
C PHE A 9 4.10 1.22 4.07
N SER A 10 4.13 0.76 2.83
CA SER A 10 4.97 -0.36 2.43
C SER A 10 5.43 -0.27 0.97
N ILE A 11 6.41 -1.10 0.62
CA ILE A 11 6.98 -1.22 -0.72
C ILE A 11 6.76 -2.65 -1.21
N GLY A 12 6.19 -2.79 -2.40
CA GLY A 12 6.00 -4.05 -3.09
C GLY A 12 7.28 -4.48 -3.81
N VAL A 13 7.79 -5.65 -3.43
CA VAL A 13 9.09 -6.17 -3.90
C VAL A 13 9.00 -7.60 -4.42
N ASN A 14 7.80 -8.12 -4.68
CA ASN A 14 7.64 -9.50 -5.15
C ASN A 14 7.91 -9.58 -6.67
N PRO A 15 9.02 -10.21 -7.11
CA PRO A 15 9.41 -10.22 -8.52
C PRO A 15 8.42 -10.99 -9.43
N TYR A 16 7.51 -11.78 -8.85
CA TYR A 16 6.55 -12.59 -9.60
C TYR A 16 5.18 -11.92 -9.77
N ILE A 17 4.94 -10.79 -9.08
CA ILE A 17 3.70 -10.03 -9.19
C ILE A 17 4.03 -8.70 -9.84
N THR A 18 3.74 -8.56 -11.13
CA THR A 18 4.17 -7.40 -11.94
C THR A 18 3.01 -6.63 -12.56
N ARG A 19 1.77 -7.05 -12.30
CA ARG A 19 0.56 -6.44 -12.86
C ARG A 19 -0.61 -6.55 -11.89
N PRO A 20 -1.57 -5.61 -11.92
CA PRO A 20 -2.77 -5.66 -11.11
C PRO A 20 -3.59 -6.94 -11.35
N MET A 21 -3.97 -7.59 -10.26
CA MET A 21 -4.87 -8.73 -10.19
C MET A 21 -6.29 -8.33 -9.75
N LYS A 22 -6.48 -7.07 -9.30
CA LYS A 22 -7.73 -6.58 -8.70
C LYS A 22 -8.09 -7.33 -7.42
N ASP A 23 -7.07 -7.73 -6.70
CA ASP A 23 -7.15 -8.36 -5.39
C ASP A 23 -6.04 -7.73 -4.55
N VAL A 24 -6.46 -7.04 -3.49
CA VAL A 24 -5.55 -6.24 -2.65
C VAL A 24 -4.42 -7.08 -2.08
N LEU A 25 -4.66 -8.36 -1.76
CA LEU A 25 -3.65 -9.25 -1.18
C LEU A 25 -2.46 -9.50 -2.12
N PHE A 26 -2.71 -9.46 -3.43
CA PHE A 26 -1.66 -9.57 -4.45
C PHE A 26 -1.15 -8.19 -4.87
N ASP A 27 -2.07 -7.24 -5.05
CA ASP A 27 -1.75 -5.92 -5.60
C ASP A 27 -0.80 -5.14 -4.68
N GLU A 28 -0.90 -5.30 -3.36
CA GLU A 28 0.04 -4.69 -2.41
C GLU A 28 1.48 -5.19 -2.54
N LYS A 29 1.69 -6.34 -3.22
CA LYS A 29 3.00 -6.97 -3.36
C LYS A 29 3.65 -6.69 -4.71
N ILE A 30 3.02 -5.94 -5.61
CA ILE A 30 3.51 -5.69 -6.97
C ILE A 30 4.96 -5.16 -6.94
N MET A 31 5.84 -5.75 -7.73
CA MET A 31 7.23 -5.30 -7.84
C MET A 31 7.30 -3.84 -8.29
N GLY A 32 8.02 -3.01 -7.54
CA GLY A 32 8.19 -1.60 -7.87
C GLY A 32 6.91 -0.79 -7.64
N SER A 33 6.08 -1.19 -6.67
CA SER A 33 4.99 -0.34 -6.15
C SER A 33 5.26 0.11 -4.72
N PHE A 34 4.58 1.15 -4.29
CA PHE A 34 4.34 1.40 -2.87
C PHE A 34 2.85 1.36 -2.61
N HIS A 35 2.45 1.08 -1.38
CA HIS A 35 1.09 1.38 -0.94
C HIS A 35 1.07 2.35 0.22
N PHE A 36 -0.03 3.08 0.32
CA PHE A 36 -0.38 3.88 1.48
C PHE A 36 -1.75 3.46 1.97
N THR A 37 -1.88 3.38 3.28
CA THR A 37 -3.13 2.95 3.90
C THR A 37 -3.67 4.05 4.80
N PRO A 38 -4.63 4.86 4.35
CA PRO A 38 -5.37 5.76 5.22
C PRO A 38 -6.16 4.97 6.27
N GLY A 39 -6.09 5.43 7.52
CA GLY A 39 -6.78 4.86 8.66
C GLY A 39 -5.91 3.97 9.54
N LYS A 40 -6.46 2.86 9.99
CA LYS A 40 -6.02 2.13 11.17
C LYS A 40 -4.63 1.54 10.97
N CYS A 41 -3.72 1.76 11.92
CA CYS A 41 -2.46 1.03 11.96
C CYS A 41 -2.62 -0.36 12.59
N TYR A 42 -1.73 -1.29 12.28
CA TYR A 42 -1.67 -2.57 12.99
C TYR A 42 -1.27 -2.39 14.45
N LYS A 43 -1.63 -3.36 15.30
CA LYS A 43 -1.36 -3.28 16.74
C LYS A 43 0.14 -3.43 17.02
N GLU A 44 0.80 -4.28 16.25
CA GLU A 44 2.21 -4.64 16.37
C GLU A 44 3.14 -3.50 15.91
N THR A 45 2.68 -2.67 14.97
CA THR A 45 3.40 -1.53 14.39
C THR A 45 2.62 -0.23 14.57
N SER A 46 1.99 -0.06 15.74
CA SER A 46 1.12 1.08 15.99
C SER A 46 1.88 2.41 15.90
N ASN A 47 1.37 3.32 15.08
CA ASN A 47 1.78 4.72 15.05
C ASN A 47 0.80 5.63 15.81
N GLY A 48 -0.16 5.04 16.54
CA GLY A 48 -1.19 5.75 17.30
C GLY A 48 -2.43 6.15 16.50
N ASN A 49 -2.51 5.87 15.20
CA ASN A 49 -3.69 6.21 14.41
C ASN A 49 -4.84 5.21 14.59
N ASP A 50 -5.87 5.63 15.32
CA ASP A 50 -7.09 4.83 15.54
C ASP A 50 -8.20 5.20 14.54
N SER A 51 -8.74 4.18 13.87
CA SER A 51 -9.73 4.33 12.81
C SER A 51 -10.51 3.02 12.62
N ALA A 52 -11.76 3.13 12.19
CA ALA A 52 -12.56 1.98 11.77
C ALA A 52 -12.21 1.48 10.35
N ILE A 53 -11.54 2.32 9.56
CA ILE A 53 -11.16 2.04 8.18
C ILE A 53 -9.66 1.72 8.13
N HIS A 54 -9.29 0.73 7.32
CA HIS A 54 -7.93 0.44 6.86
C HIS A 54 -8.07 0.18 5.36
N TRP A 55 -7.59 1.09 4.52
CA TRP A 55 -7.82 1.05 3.09
C TRP A 55 -6.51 1.17 2.32
N ASP A 56 -6.10 0.07 1.69
CA ASP A 56 -4.87 0.04 0.91
C ASP A 56 -5.04 0.69 -0.46
N LEU A 57 -4.17 1.65 -0.75
CA LEU A 57 -4.04 2.29 -2.06
C LEU A 57 -2.68 1.94 -2.64
N VAL A 58 -2.67 1.18 -3.74
CA VAL A 58 -1.45 0.74 -4.40
C VAL A 58 -1.09 1.70 -5.54
N CYS A 59 0.17 2.13 -5.57
CA CYS A 59 0.72 2.99 -6.62
C CYS A 59 1.93 2.31 -7.26
N ILE A 60 1.79 1.88 -8.51
CA ILE A 60 2.86 1.22 -9.26
C ILE A 60 3.79 2.28 -9.82
N GLN A 61 5.09 2.15 -9.52
CA GLN A 61 6.11 3.10 -9.95
C GLN A 61 6.83 2.69 -11.24
N THR A 62 6.59 1.51 -11.80
CA THR A 62 7.24 1.13 -13.06
C THR A 62 6.83 2.06 -14.23
N PRO A 63 7.71 2.29 -15.22
CA PRO A 63 7.41 3.16 -16.38
C PRO A 63 6.14 2.79 -17.17
N GLU A 64 5.78 1.50 -17.26
CA GLU A 64 4.56 1.04 -17.94
C GLU A 64 3.27 1.63 -17.35
N TYR A 65 3.28 1.98 -16.07
CA TYR A 65 2.14 2.58 -15.36
C TYR A 65 2.34 4.09 -15.12
N GLY A 66 3.32 4.71 -15.78
CA GLY A 66 3.59 6.15 -15.69
C GLY A 66 4.31 6.60 -14.42
N GLY A 67 4.92 5.67 -13.68
CA GLY A 67 5.71 5.97 -12.50
C GLY A 67 7.20 6.23 -12.78
N GLY A 68 7.98 6.41 -11.70
CA GLY A 68 9.42 6.68 -11.76
C GLY A 68 10.31 5.50 -11.32
N GLU A 69 11.31 5.79 -10.48
CA GLU A 69 12.19 4.80 -9.88
C GLU A 69 11.90 4.73 -8.38
N ILE A 70 11.85 3.51 -7.85
CA ILE A 70 11.72 3.22 -6.41
C ILE A 70 12.71 2.15 -5.99
#